data_AF-A0A9E4K3C5-F1
#
_entry.id   AF-A0A9E4K3C5-F1
#
_cell.length_a   1.000
_cell.length_b   1.000
_cell.length_c   1.000
_cell.angle_alpha   90.00
_cell.angle_beta   90.00
_cell.angle_gamma   90.00
#
_symmetry.space_group_name_H-M   'P 1'
#
loop_
_entity.id
_entity.type
_entity.pdbx_description
1 polymer ?
#
loop_
_entity_poly.entity_id
_entity_poly.type
_entity_poly.pdbx_seq_one_letter_code
_entity_poly.pdbx_strand_id
1 'polypeptide(L)'
;MTQQCDGKATIDLGDQYELVLNENKSQIIVRNKETGEETNIWGDPHVDWNGDGKTDVNFWEKTTFQLEDGTKITIDTEKFKNNEMYVANDITITKGDKVIQVTGLSQNEKGDMQIHQSDRGGQLMDLLVTDGFVVQENADGEGWINPETGEMATQEDFNVTKPGAEKPYEFCQDFGRALGLFLTTGLINWNWDR
;
A
#
# COMPACT_ATOMS: atom_id res chain seq x y z
N MET A 1 -1.88 7.17 16.86
CA MET A 1 -2.67 8.43 16.83
C MET A 1 -2.67 8.98 15.40
N THR A 2 -3.75 9.63 14.96
CA THR A 2 -3.79 10.31 13.65
C THR A 2 -4.00 11.80 13.83
N GLN A 3 -3.19 12.60 13.14
CA GLN A 3 -3.33 14.05 13.09
C GLN A 3 -3.53 14.46 11.63
N GLN A 4 -4.64 15.13 11.30
CA GLN A 4 -4.91 15.66 9.96
C GLN A 4 -5.12 17.18 10.01
N CYS A 5 -4.42 17.91 9.14
CA CYS A 5 -4.52 19.37 9.02
C CYS A 5 -4.04 19.81 7.64
N ASP A 6 -4.78 20.68 6.97
CA ASP A 6 -4.41 21.30 5.68
C ASP A 6 -3.95 20.31 4.59
N GLY A 7 -4.68 19.20 4.45
CA GLY A 7 -4.39 18.17 3.46
C GLY A 7 -3.13 17.34 3.77
N LYS A 8 -2.67 17.37 5.03
CA LYS A 8 -1.59 16.52 5.53
C LYS A 8 -2.11 15.63 6.64
N ALA A 9 -1.56 14.44 6.75
CA ALA A 9 -1.81 13.58 7.90
C ALA A 9 -0.57 12.82 8.34
N THR A 10 -0.49 12.51 9.63
CA THR A 10 0.46 11.52 10.17
C THR A 10 -0.34 10.40 10.81
N ILE A 11 -0.04 9.16 10.44
CA ILE A 11 -0.68 7.94 10.93
C ILE A 11 0.39 7.09 11.61
N ASP A 12 0.24 6.88 12.90
CA ASP A 12 1.09 5.99 13.68
C ASP A 12 0.70 4.52 13.43
N LEU A 13 1.64 3.69 12.95
CA LEU A 13 1.40 2.29 12.54
C LEU A 13 1.79 1.27 13.63
N GLY A 14 2.14 1.75 14.83
CA GLY A 14 2.61 0.93 15.95
C GLY A 14 3.96 1.41 16.43
N ASP A 15 4.75 0.57 17.10
CA ASP A 15 5.95 1.04 17.79
C ASP A 15 7.07 1.49 16.83
N GLN A 16 7.22 0.83 15.68
CA GLN A 16 8.35 1.03 14.77
C GLN A 16 8.06 1.97 13.60
N TYR A 17 6.81 2.11 13.14
CA TYR A 17 6.54 2.81 11.89
C TYR A 17 5.51 3.93 12.01
N GLU A 18 5.65 4.92 11.14
CA GLU A 18 4.61 5.91 10.88
C GLU A 18 4.49 6.19 9.37
N LEU A 19 3.32 6.67 8.98
CA LEU A 19 3.02 7.11 7.63
C LEU A 19 2.74 8.62 7.65
N VAL A 20 3.42 9.39 6.81
CA VAL A 20 3.17 10.81 6.60
C VAL A 20 2.58 11.02 5.22
N LEU A 21 1.43 11.68 5.17
CA LEU A 21 0.61 11.87 3.98
C LEU A 21 0.50 13.35 3.65
N ASN A 22 0.45 13.66 2.36
CA ASN A 22 0.23 15.02 1.88
C ASN A 22 -0.52 15.01 0.54
N GLU A 23 -1.83 15.32 0.62
CA GLU A 23 -2.74 15.32 -0.53
C GLU A 23 -2.28 16.33 -1.60
N ASN A 24 -1.63 17.42 -1.18
CA ASN A 24 -1.20 18.46 -2.11
C ASN A 24 -0.11 18.00 -3.08
N LYS A 25 0.45 16.81 -2.86
CA LYS A 25 1.52 16.21 -3.65
C LYS A 25 1.24 14.75 -4.03
N SER A 26 0.07 14.20 -3.70
CA SER A 26 -0.18 12.75 -3.73
C SER A 26 0.96 11.97 -3.05
N GLN A 27 1.45 12.47 -1.92
CA GLN A 27 2.70 12.01 -1.30
C GLN A 27 2.44 11.12 -0.10
N ILE A 28 3.26 10.07 0.00
CA ILE A 28 3.31 9.11 1.10
C ILE A 28 4.77 9.01 1.53
N ILE A 29 5.03 9.13 2.83
CA ILE A 29 6.34 8.84 3.41
C ILE A 29 6.15 7.75 4.45
N VAL A 30 6.75 6.60 4.21
CA VAL A 30 6.88 5.52 5.19
C VAL A 30 8.15 5.79 5.98
N ARG A 31 8.05 5.94 7.30
CA ARG A 31 9.21 6.17 8.16
C ARG A 31 9.36 5.07 9.19
N ASN A 32 10.56 4.49 9.25
CA ASN A 32 10.99 3.67 10.37
C ASN A 32 11.47 4.60 11.49
N LYS A 33 10.76 4.61 12.62
CA LYS A 33 11.03 5.48 13.79
C LYS A 33 12.28 5.05 14.56
N GLU A 34 12.73 3.81 14.39
CA GLU A 34 13.90 3.25 15.07
C GLU A 34 15.19 3.56 14.29
N THR A 35 15.20 3.30 12.99
CA THR A 35 16.39 3.53 12.13
C THR A 35 16.45 4.95 11.58
N GLY A 36 15.29 5.60 11.43
CA GLY A 36 15.16 6.89 10.76
C GLY A 36 15.10 6.79 9.23
N GLU A 37 15.10 5.58 8.66
CA GLU A 37 14.96 5.36 7.23
C GLU A 37 13.58 5.80 6.74
N GLU A 38 13.56 6.38 5.54
CA GLU A 38 12.35 6.89 4.91
C GLU A 38 12.22 6.37 3.49
N THR A 39 11.04 5.88 3.16
CA THR A 39 10.61 5.70 1.77
C THR A 39 9.59 6.75 1.41
N ASN A 40 9.97 7.65 0.51
CA ASN A 40 9.14 8.73 0.00
C ASN A 40 8.55 8.32 -1.36
N ILE A 41 7.24 8.47 -1.50
CA ILE A 41 6.47 8.14 -2.70
C ILE A 41 5.67 9.38 -3.13
N TRP A 42 5.80 9.84 -4.38
CA TRP A 42 5.10 11.05 -4.85
C TRP A 42 4.93 11.09 -6.38
N GLY A 43 4.09 12.01 -6.88
CA GLY A 43 3.94 12.24 -8.32
C GLY A 43 3.38 11.01 -9.07
N ASP A 44 3.93 10.72 -10.25
CA ASP A 44 3.72 9.47 -10.99
C ASP A 44 4.55 8.34 -10.37
N PRO A 45 3.96 7.59 -9.42
CA PRO A 45 4.59 7.25 -8.16
C PRO A 45 6.09 6.95 -8.26
N HIS A 46 6.89 8.00 -8.07
CA HIS A 46 8.32 7.91 -7.85
C HIS A 46 8.55 7.39 -6.45
N VAL A 47 9.41 6.39 -6.28
CA VAL A 47 9.83 5.87 -4.99
C VAL A 47 11.29 6.24 -4.80
N ASP A 48 11.57 6.94 -3.70
CA ASP A 48 12.89 7.20 -3.15
C ASP A 48 12.95 6.48 -1.80
N TRP A 49 13.67 5.37 -1.74
CA TRP A 49 13.68 4.51 -0.55
C TRP A 49 14.93 4.67 0.32
N ASN A 50 15.82 5.61 -0.03
CA ASN A 50 17.00 5.99 0.77
C ASN A 50 16.99 7.48 1.18
N GLY A 51 15.96 8.23 0.80
CA GLY A 51 15.80 9.65 1.14
C GLY A 51 16.82 10.58 0.48
N ASP A 52 17.50 10.15 -0.59
CA ASP A 52 18.53 10.95 -1.26
C ASP A 52 17.94 12.00 -2.24
N GLY A 53 16.62 12.00 -2.42
CA GLY A 53 15.87 12.89 -3.29
C GLY A 53 15.82 12.45 -4.76
N LYS A 54 16.32 11.26 -5.10
CA LYS A 54 16.25 10.67 -6.44
C LYS A 54 15.24 9.54 -6.48
N THR A 55 14.63 9.37 -7.64
CA THR A 55 13.78 8.22 -7.92
C THR A 55 14.65 6.97 -8.10
N ASP A 56 14.44 5.98 -7.24
CA ASP A 56 15.02 4.64 -7.39
C ASP A 56 14.17 3.79 -8.35
N VAL A 57 12.85 3.82 -8.17
CA VAL A 57 11.88 3.08 -8.99
C VAL A 57 10.57 3.86 -9.18
N ASN A 58 9.77 3.44 -10.16
CA ASN A 58 8.43 3.96 -10.41
C ASN A 58 7.42 2.82 -10.44
N PHE A 59 6.21 3.07 -9.94
CA PHE A 59 5.06 2.19 -10.11
C PHE A 59 3.85 2.94 -10.65
N TRP A 60 2.95 2.23 -11.35
CA TRP A 60 1.81 2.86 -12.03
C TRP A 60 0.46 2.42 -11.50
N GLU A 61 0.34 1.16 -11.11
CA GLU A 61 -0.89 0.58 -10.57
C GLU A 61 -0.64 -0.01 -9.17
N LYS A 62 -1.57 -0.82 -8.68
CA LYS A 62 -1.57 -1.31 -7.31
C LYS A 62 -0.25 -1.97 -6.90
N THR A 63 0.34 -1.47 -5.82
CA THR A 63 1.57 -1.97 -5.23
C THR A 63 1.46 -2.03 -3.71
N THR A 64 1.98 -3.09 -3.10
CA THR A 64 2.04 -3.27 -1.64
C THR A 64 3.48 -3.23 -1.15
N PHE A 65 3.71 -2.38 -0.16
CA PHE A 65 4.94 -2.31 0.62
C PHE A 65 4.70 -3.04 1.94
N GLN A 66 5.37 -4.19 2.14
CA GLN A 66 5.25 -4.99 3.34
C GLN A 66 6.43 -4.72 4.28
N LEU A 67 6.13 -4.17 5.46
CA LEU A 67 7.09 -3.88 6.51
C LEU A 67 7.50 -5.13 7.28
N GLU A 68 8.65 -5.09 7.94
CA GLU A 68 9.19 -6.21 8.73
C GLU A 68 8.22 -6.72 9.79
N ASP A 69 7.49 -5.80 10.43
CA ASP A 69 6.52 -6.12 11.49
C ASP A 69 5.21 -6.76 10.96
N GLY A 70 5.15 -7.05 9.66
CA GLY A 70 4.02 -7.65 8.96
C GLY A 70 2.94 -6.67 8.56
N THR A 71 3.12 -5.36 8.79
CA THR A 71 2.22 -4.34 8.27
C THR A 71 2.31 -4.29 6.75
N LYS A 72 1.17 -4.38 6.06
CA LYS A 72 1.08 -4.16 4.62
C LYS A 72 0.52 -2.78 4.34
N ILE A 73 1.15 -2.06 3.43
CA ILE A 73 0.70 -0.76 2.92
C ILE A 73 0.42 -0.93 1.43
N THR A 74 -0.84 -1.20 1.08
CA THR A 74 -1.29 -1.34 -0.30
C THR A 74 -1.73 0.01 -0.82
N ILE A 75 -1.08 0.47 -1.89
CA ILE A 75 -1.33 1.76 -2.53
C ILE A 75 -2.00 1.52 -3.87
N ASP A 76 -3.20 2.06 -4.02
CA ASP A 76 -3.90 2.16 -5.29
C ASP A 76 -3.69 3.54 -5.89
N THR A 77 -3.52 3.55 -7.21
CA THR A 77 -3.32 4.75 -7.99
C THR A 77 -4.54 5.07 -8.83
N GLU A 78 -4.65 6.33 -9.22
CA GLU A 78 -5.59 6.75 -10.26
C GLU A 78 -4.87 7.57 -11.32
N LYS A 79 -5.53 7.81 -12.46
CA LYS A 79 -4.98 8.70 -13.49
C LYS A 79 -4.94 10.14 -13.00
N PHE A 80 -3.87 10.85 -13.31
CA PHE A 80 -3.77 12.27 -13.01
C PHE A 80 -4.58 13.09 -14.01
N LYS A 81 -5.78 13.51 -13.60
CA LYS A 81 -6.74 14.23 -14.46
C LYS A 81 -6.94 13.46 -15.79
N ASN A 82 -6.80 14.13 -16.93
CA ASN A 82 -7.00 13.56 -18.26
C ASN A 82 -5.68 13.23 -18.98
N ASN A 83 -4.66 12.76 -18.26
CA ASN A 83 -3.38 12.36 -18.87
C ASN A 83 -3.05 10.87 -18.66
N GLU A 84 -1.86 10.45 -19.10
CA GLU A 84 -1.37 9.07 -18.98
C GLU A 84 -0.54 8.81 -17.71
N MET A 85 -0.36 9.83 -16.87
CA MET A 85 0.33 9.70 -15.59
C MET A 85 -0.64 9.18 -14.53
N TYR A 86 -0.10 8.51 -13.53
CA TYR A 86 -0.86 8.01 -12.38
C TYR A 86 -0.45 8.80 -11.13
N VAL A 87 -1.25 8.77 -10.07
CA VAL A 87 -0.93 9.34 -8.77
C VAL A 87 -1.51 8.45 -7.68
N ALA A 88 -0.85 8.36 -6.52
CA ALA A 88 -1.40 7.64 -5.37
C ALA A 88 -2.73 8.27 -4.92
N ASN A 89 -3.74 7.43 -4.65
CA ASN A 89 -5.08 7.88 -4.27
C ASN A 89 -5.62 7.20 -3.02
N ASP A 90 -5.70 5.87 -3.05
CA ASP A 90 -6.25 5.10 -1.93
C ASP A 90 -5.14 4.26 -1.31
N ILE A 91 -5.14 4.17 0.02
CA ILE A 91 -4.20 3.35 0.78
C ILE A 91 -5.01 2.43 1.67
N THR A 92 -4.76 1.13 1.59
CA THR A 92 -5.22 0.16 2.57
C THR A 92 -4.02 -0.33 3.37
N ILE A 93 -4.10 -0.17 4.69
CA ILE A 93 -3.07 -0.61 5.62
C ILE A 93 -3.65 -1.71 6.50
N THR A 94 -3.03 -2.88 6.51
CA THR A 94 -3.46 -4.02 7.32
C THR A 94 -2.33 -4.46 8.25
N LYS A 95 -2.69 -4.75 9.52
CA LYS A 95 -1.77 -5.30 10.53
C LYS A 95 -2.55 -6.15 11.52
N GLY A 96 -2.51 -7.47 11.34
CA GLY A 96 -3.35 -8.39 12.12
C GLY A 96 -4.83 -8.05 11.95
N ASP A 97 -5.55 -7.77 13.03
CA ASP A 97 -6.97 -7.40 12.97
C ASP A 97 -7.21 -5.89 12.76
N LYS A 98 -6.15 -5.08 12.74
CA LYS A 98 -6.25 -3.64 12.51
C LYS A 98 -6.26 -3.32 11.03
N VAL A 99 -7.05 -2.30 10.67
CA VAL A 99 -7.12 -1.75 9.32
C VAL A 99 -7.19 -0.24 9.37
N ILE A 100 -6.47 0.41 8.46
CA ILE A 100 -6.57 1.83 8.17
C ILE A 100 -6.81 1.98 6.67
N GLN A 101 -7.83 2.75 6.29
CA GLN A 101 -8.10 3.08 4.91
C GLN A 101 -7.98 4.60 4.74
N VAL A 102 -7.17 5.01 3.79
CA VAL A 102 -7.04 6.39 3.34
C VAL A 102 -7.65 6.46 1.96
N THR A 103 -8.54 7.42 1.73
CA THR A 103 -9.13 7.68 0.42
C THR A 103 -8.97 9.13 0.04
N GLY A 104 -8.90 9.44 -1.26
CA GLY A 104 -8.79 10.82 -1.73
C GLY A 104 -7.46 11.47 -1.37
N LEU A 105 -6.37 10.71 -1.33
CA LEU A 105 -5.02 11.27 -1.15
C LEU A 105 -4.56 12.02 -2.42
N SER A 106 -5.11 11.68 -3.56
CA SER A 106 -4.70 12.23 -4.84
C SER A 106 -4.85 13.75 -4.89
N GLN A 107 -3.87 14.44 -5.47
CA GLN A 107 -3.93 15.88 -5.73
C GLN A 107 -4.91 16.29 -6.85
N ASN A 108 -5.64 15.34 -7.44
CA ASN A 108 -6.67 15.60 -8.45
C ASN A 108 -7.81 16.46 -7.89
N GLU A 109 -8.29 16.07 -6.71
CA GLU A 109 -9.23 16.82 -5.87
C GLU A 109 -8.50 17.13 -4.55
N LYS A 110 -8.94 18.18 -3.83
CA LYS A 110 -8.28 18.60 -2.58
C LYS A 110 -9.34 18.85 -1.53
N GLY A 111 -9.02 18.51 -0.29
CA GLY A 111 -9.92 18.60 0.86
C GLY A 111 -10.89 17.42 0.98
N ASP A 112 -10.75 16.39 0.15
CA ASP A 112 -11.54 15.16 0.17
C ASP A 112 -10.81 13.97 0.81
N MET A 113 -9.54 14.14 1.23
CA MET A 113 -8.78 13.11 1.93
C MET A 113 -9.48 12.67 3.22
N GLN A 114 -9.80 11.39 3.33
CA GLN A 114 -10.43 10.77 4.50
C GLN A 114 -9.57 9.63 5.04
N ILE A 115 -9.61 9.45 6.36
CA ILE A 115 -8.91 8.38 7.06
C ILE A 115 -9.91 7.63 7.93
N HIS A 116 -10.13 6.36 7.61
CA HIS A 116 -11.00 5.45 8.35
C HIS A 116 -10.14 4.40 9.05
N GLN A 117 -10.41 4.14 10.32
CA GLN A 117 -9.63 3.21 11.13
C GLN A 117 -10.54 2.25 11.88
N SER A 118 -10.12 1.00 11.99
CA SER A 118 -10.79 0.00 12.79
C SER A 118 -9.74 -0.93 13.41
N ASP A 119 -9.91 -1.25 14.70
CA ASP A 119 -9.13 -2.27 15.38
C ASP A 119 -9.64 -3.70 15.11
N ARG A 120 -10.59 -3.83 14.17
CA ARG A 120 -11.23 -5.10 13.80
C ARG A 120 -11.40 -5.22 12.30
N GLY A 121 -11.34 -6.44 11.80
CA GLY A 121 -11.60 -6.77 10.40
C GLY A 121 -10.37 -6.63 9.50
N GLY A 122 -9.18 -6.41 10.04
CA GLY A 122 -7.93 -6.30 9.28
C GLY A 122 -7.64 -7.55 8.44
N GLN A 123 -7.84 -8.74 9.00
CA GLN A 123 -7.67 -10.00 8.26
C GLN A 123 -8.67 -10.17 7.13
N LEU A 124 -9.92 -9.72 7.35
CA LEU A 124 -10.94 -9.74 6.30
C LEU A 124 -10.60 -8.72 5.22
N MET A 125 -10.10 -7.54 5.59
CA MET A 125 -9.70 -6.52 4.62
C MET A 125 -8.50 -6.99 3.80
N ASP A 126 -7.49 -7.61 4.43
CA ASP A 126 -6.32 -8.18 3.75
C ASP A 126 -6.71 -9.26 2.73
N LEU A 127 -7.79 -10.00 3.02
CA LEU A 127 -8.35 -10.96 2.08
C LEU A 127 -9.15 -10.30 0.94
N LEU A 128 -9.81 -9.17 1.22
CA LEU A 128 -10.68 -8.48 0.27
C LEU A 128 -9.93 -7.58 -0.71
N VAL A 129 -8.79 -7.04 -0.28
CA VAL A 129 -7.92 -6.18 -1.06
C VAL A 129 -6.79 -7.02 -1.61
N THR A 130 -6.70 -7.15 -2.94
CA THR A 130 -5.54 -7.79 -3.57
C THR A 130 -4.29 -6.96 -3.31
N ASP A 131 -3.13 -7.61 -3.21
CA ASP A 131 -1.89 -6.90 -2.87
C ASP A 131 -1.27 -6.18 -4.08
N GLY A 132 -1.62 -6.56 -5.31
CA GLY A 132 -0.94 -6.07 -6.50
C GLY A 132 0.51 -6.59 -6.57
N PHE A 133 1.44 -5.78 -7.06
CA PHE A 133 2.87 -6.13 -6.96
C PHE A 133 3.35 -5.90 -5.53
N VAL A 134 4.12 -6.85 -4.96
CA VAL A 134 4.53 -6.81 -3.55
C VAL A 134 6.04 -6.68 -3.44
N VAL A 135 6.49 -5.76 -2.59
CA VAL A 135 7.89 -5.67 -2.14
C VAL A 135 7.95 -5.73 -0.62
N GLN A 136 9.03 -6.31 -0.09
CA GLN A 136 9.26 -6.45 1.35
C GLN A 136 10.37 -5.52 1.81
N GLU A 137 10.24 -4.94 2.98
CA GLU A 137 11.29 -4.10 3.57
C GLU A 137 12.59 -4.91 3.70
N ASN A 138 13.71 -4.27 3.37
CA ASN A 138 15.02 -4.87 3.54
C ASN A 138 15.43 -4.84 5.02
N ALA A 139 15.45 -6.00 5.66
CA ALA A 139 15.86 -6.17 7.06
C ALA A 139 17.28 -5.67 7.38
N ASP A 140 18.15 -5.66 6.36
CA ASP A 140 19.56 -5.36 6.49
C ASP A 140 19.90 -3.89 6.16
N GLY A 141 18.90 -3.05 5.88
CA GLY A 141 19.06 -1.61 5.66
C GLY A 141 18.11 -1.02 4.61
N GLU A 142 18.52 0.06 3.96
CA GLU A 142 17.68 0.79 3.00
C GLU A 142 17.14 -0.07 1.84
N GLY A 143 15.96 0.33 1.36
CA GLY A 143 15.31 -0.21 0.18
C GLY A 143 14.42 -1.43 0.41
N TRP A 144 14.07 -2.10 -0.69
CA TRP A 144 13.01 -3.09 -0.70
C TRP A 144 13.43 -4.32 -1.50
N ILE A 145 13.03 -5.49 -1.04
CA ILE A 145 13.32 -6.81 -1.61
C ILE A 145 12.13 -7.26 -2.46
N ASN A 146 12.41 -7.77 -3.66
CA ASN A 146 11.42 -8.55 -4.40
C ASN A 146 11.34 -9.95 -3.76
N PRO A 147 10.21 -10.34 -3.15
CA PRO A 147 10.08 -11.62 -2.45
C PRO A 147 10.18 -12.84 -3.38
N GLU A 148 9.97 -12.68 -4.70
CA GLU A 148 10.11 -13.76 -5.68
C GLU A 148 11.58 -14.10 -5.97
N THR A 149 12.45 -13.09 -5.98
CA THR A 149 13.88 -13.26 -6.28
C THR A 149 14.74 -13.32 -5.02
N GLY A 150 14.29 -12.71 -3.93
CA GLY A 150 15.08 -12.50 -2.70
C GLY A 150 16.17 -11.43 -2.86
N GLU A 151 16.16 -10.68 -3.96
CA GLU A 151 17.12 -9.61 -4.26
C GLU A 151 16.45 -8.24 -4.09
N MET A 152 17.26 -7.18 -4.04
CA MET A 152 16.77 -5.80 -4.10
C MET A 152 15.87 -5.63 -5.32
N ALA A 153 14.68 -5.08 -5.09
CA ALA A 153 13.76 -4.75 -6.15
C ALA A 153 14.40 -3.74 -7.10
N THR A 154 13.99 -3.78 -8.36
CA THR A 154 14.50 -2.94 -9.43
C THR A 154 13.36 -2.37 -10.25
N GLN A 155 13.65 -1.36 -11.07
CA GLN A 155 12.65 -0.85 -12.01
C GLN A 155 12.12 -1.93 -12.96
N GLU A 156 12.90 -2.98 -13.24
CA GLU A 156 12.46 -4.10 -14.07
C GLU A 156 11.31 -4.86 -13.40
N ASP A 157 11.42 -5.15 -12.11
CA ASP A 157 10.37 -5.81 -11.33
C ASP A 157 9.09 -4.95 -11.32
N PHE A 158 9.22 -3.66 -11.04
CA PHE A 158 8.09 -2.74 -10.99
C PHE A 158 7.40 -2.49 -12.33
N ASN A 159 8.03 -2.82 -13.47
CA ASN A 159 7.40 -2.66 -14.78
C ASN A 159 6.14 -3.52 -14.95
N VAL A 160 5.97 -4.57 -14.14
CA VAL A 160 4.74 -5.37 -14.09
C VAL A 160 3.52 -4.53 -13.71
N THR A 161 3.72 -3.41 -13.01
CA THR A 161 2.65 -2.50 -12.57
C THR A 161 2.20 -1.53 -13.67
N LYS A 162 2.86 -1.53 -14.84
CA LYS A 162 2.48 -0.63 -15.95
C LYS A 162 1.09 -0.97 -16.49
N PRO A 163 0.32 0.04 -16.94
CA PRO A 163 -0.94 -0.21 -17.62
C PRO A 163 -0.73 -1.10 -18.85
N GLY A 164 -1.46 -2.21 -18.90
CA GLY A 164 -1.38 -3.18 -20.00
C GLY A 164 -0.19 -4.15 -19.95
N ALA A 165 0.64 -4.11 -18.91
CA ALA A 165 1.62 -5.18 -18.66
C ALA A 165 0.92 -6.49 -18.28
N GLU A 166 1.57 -7.62 -18.58
CA GLU A 166 1.14 -8.92 -18.06
C GLU A 166 1.43 -8.99 -16.57
N LYS A 167 0.43 -9.34 -15.76
CA LYS A 167 0.52 -9.38 -14.30
C LYS A 167 0.33 -10.81 -13.81
N PRO A 168 1.41 -11.61 -13.74
CA PRO A 168 1.33 -13.03 -13.39
C PRO A 168 0.72 -13.28 -12.00
N TYR A 169 0.79 -12.30 -11.10
CA TYR A 169 0.22 -12.39 -9.74
C TYR A 169 -1.31 -12.24 -9.69
N GLU A 170 -1.96 -11.60 -10.67
CA GLU A 170 -3.39 -11.27 -10.59
C GLU A 170 -4.26 -12.51 -10.45
N PHE A 171 -4.00 -13.55 -11.26
CA PHE A 171 -4.79 -14.79 -11.20
C PHE A 171 -4.71 -15.45 -9.82
N CYS A 172 -3.50 -15.58 -9.26
CA CYS A 172 -3.31 -16.21 -7.96
C CYS A 172 -3.96 -15.40 -6.83
N GLN A 173 -3.86 -14.07 -6.87
CA GLN A 173 -4.45 -13.20 -5.86
C GLN A 173 -5.99 -13.18 -5.96
N ASP A 174 -6.56 -13.07 -7.16
CA ASP A 174 -8.01 -13.10 -7.36
C ASP A 174 -8.60 -14.46 -6.99
N PHE A 175 -7.93 -15.55 -7.36
CA PHE A 175 -8.33 -16.89 -6.96
C PHE A 175 -8.26 -17.07 -5.43
N GLY A 176 -7.16 -16.63 -4.80
CA GLY A 176 -6.97 -16.69 -3.36
C GLY A 176 -8.05 -15.91 -2.60
N ARG A 177 -8.34 -14.68 -3.05
CA ARG A 177 -9.44 -13.84 -2.53
C ARG A 177 -10.80 -14.51 -2.69
N ALA A 178 -11.13 -15.02 -3.88
CA ALA A 178 -12.40 -15.69 -4.13
C ALA A 178 -12.57 -16.95 -3.26
N LEU A 179 -11.51 -17.75 -3.14
CA LEU A 179 -11.49 -18.94 -2.29
C LEU A 179 -11.65 -18.58 -0.81
N GLY A 180 -10.92 -17.59 -0.31
CA GLY A 180 -11.03 -17.16 1.08
C GLY A 180 -12.41 -16.59 1.40
N LEU A 181 -13.01 -15.82 0.49
CA LEU A 181 -14.38 -15.33 0.65
C LEU A 181 -15.39 -16.49 0.68
N PHE A 182 -15.22 -17.48 -0.20
CA PHE A 182 -16.05 -18.67 -0.18
C PHE A 182 -15.93 -19.44 1.14
N LEU A 183 -14.71 -19.63 1.67
CA LEU A 183 -14.50 -20.32 2.93
C LEU A 183 -15.08 -19.55 4.12
N THR A 184 -14.88 -18.23 4.18
CA THR A 184 -15.40 -17.40 5.29
C THR A 184 -16.92 -17.30 5.27
N THR A 185 -17.55 -17.04 4.11
CA THR A 185 -19.01 -16.91 4.00
C THR A 185 -19.74 -18.25 3.96
N GLY A 186 -19.15 -19.28 3.34
CA GLY A 186 -19.70 -20.62 3.23
C GLY A 186 -19.74 -21.37 4.57
N LEU A 187 -18.73 -21.17 5.44
CA LEU A 187 -18.73 -21.72 6.80
C LEU A 187 -19.79 -21.05 7.70
N ILE A 188 -20.09 -19.77 7.49
CA ILE A 188 -21.12 -19.04 8.26
C ILE A 188 -22.53 -19.54 7.91
N ASN A 189 -22.78 -19.91 6.65
CA ASN A 189 -24.09 -20.44 6.21
C ASN A 189 -24.38 -21.88 6.70
N TRP A 190 -23.40 -22.62 7.24
CA TRP A 190 -23.62 -24.02 7.68
C TRP A 190 -23.97 -24.18 9.17
N ASN A 191 -23.94 -23.09 9.94
CA ASN A 191 -24.12 -23.12 11.40
C ASN A 191 -25.46 -22.55 11.91
N TRP A 192 -26.46 -22.33 11.04
CA TRP A 192 -27.77 -21.81 11.42
C TRP A 192 -28.91 -22.85 11.43
N ASP A 193 -28.62 -24.13 11.16
CA ASP A 193 -29.62 -25.22 11.20
C ASP A 193 -29.15 -26.41 12.07
N ARG A 194 -28.93 -26.19 13.37
CA ARG A 194 -28.91 -27.26 14.39
C ARG A 194 -29.56 -26.84 15.69
#